data_AF-A0AAU6DGV2-F1
#
_entry.id   AF-A0AAU6DGV2-F1
#
_cell.length_a   1.000
_cell.length_b   1.000
_cell.length_c   1.000
_cell.angle_alpha   90.00
_cell.angle_beta   90.00
_cell.angle_gamma   90.00
#
_symmetry.space_group_name_H-M   'P 1'
#
loop_
_entity.id
_entity.type
_entity.pdbx_description
1 polymer ?
#
loop_
_entity_poly.entity_id
_entity_poly.type
_entity_poly.pdbx_seq_one_letter_code
_entity_poly.pdbx_strand_id
1 'polypeptide(L)'
;MGARVGHRDLGRHSPELQEVTWLDGAEGPAVGACFSGRNRNEVLGEWHTVSRITEMEEPRTFQWEVVYTDDRRGGDPLAIWTYTLEAVTGGSGTRLQHGMRIGTARGPMHDFVEKHPEKEKEIIASRLDLLRNGIEATLAGVKAEAEA
;
A
#
# COMPACT_ATOMS: atom_id res chain seq x y z
N MET A 1 -6.17 -16.28 -28.77
CA MET A 1 -6.07 -16.97 -27.47
C MET A 1 -5.73 -15.90 -26.44
N GLY A 2 -6.76 -15.27 -25.86
CA GLY A 2 -6.60 -14.08 -25.02
C GLY A 2 -6.23 -14.49 -23.60
N ALA A 3 -5.00 -14.17 -23.18
CA ALA A 3 -4.62 -14.27 -21.78
C ALA A 3 -5.45 -13.25 -21.00
N ARG A 4 -6.35 -13.73 -20.15
CA ARG A 4 -6.98 -12.89 -19.12
C ARG A 4 -5.85 -12.46 -18.20
N VAL A 5 -5.46 -11.19 -18.29
CA VAL A 5 -4.69 -10.52 -17.24
C VAL A 5 -5.57 -10.62 -16.00
N GLY A 6 -5.23 -11.51 -15.08
CA GLY A 6 -6.01 -11.73 -13.88
C GLY A 6 -5.91 -10.49 -13.02
N HIS A 7 -6.97 -9.67 -13.00
CA HIS A 7 -7.25 -8.75 -11.90
C HIS A 7 -7.28 -9.57 -10.61
N ARG A 8 -6.13 -9.67 -9.93
CA ARG A 8 -6.09 -10.15 -8.55
C ARG A 8 -6.42 -8.94 -7.68
N ASP A 9 -7.46 -9.12 -6.87
CA ASP A 9 -8.20 -8.16 -6.06
C ASP A 9 -7.33 -7.57 -4.91
N LEU A 10 -6.14 -7.04 -5.23
CA LEU A 10 -5.09 -6.54 -4.31
C LEU A 10 -5.50 -5.32 -3.47
N GLY A 11 -6.78 -4.93 -3.51
CA GLY A 11 -7.33 -3.79 -2.81
C GLY A 11 -8.77 -3.96 -2.32
N ARG A 12 -9.34 -5.17 -2.37
CA ARG A 12 -10.75 -5.45 -2.02
C ARG A 12 -11.25 -4.76 -0.75
N HIS A 13 -10.42 -4.75 0.29
CA HIS A 13 -10.77 -4.21 1.61
C HIS A 13 -10.22 -2.80 1.84
N SER A 14 -9.50 -2.24 0.86
CA SER A 14 -9.00 -0.87 0.93
C SER A 14 -10.15 0.11 0.68
N PRO A 15 -10.26 1.20 1.47
CA PRO A 15 -11.24 2.24 1.19
C PRO A 15 -10.87 3.10 -0.03
N GLU A 16 -9.60 3.11 -0.46
CA GLU A 16 -9.12 4.01 -1.52
C GLU A 16 -8.71 3.26 -2.79
N LEU A 17 -8.05 2.11 -2.67
CA LEU A 17 -7.49 1.37 -3.82
C LEU A 17 -8.60 0.67 -4.62
N GLN A 18 -8.79 1.09 -5.86
CA GLN A 18 -9.85 0.59 -6.73
C GLN A 18 -9.37 -0.55 -7.63
N GLU A 19 -8.13 -0.47 -8.09
CA GLU A 19 -7.60 -1.38 -9.09
C GLU A 19 -6.07 -1.42 -9.06
N VAL A 20 -5.51 -2.58 -9.37
CA VAL A 20 -4.07 -2.78 -9.52
C VAL A 20 -3.77 -3.30 -10.91
N THR A 21 -2.77 -2.72 -11.56
CA THR A 21 -2.25 -3.15 -12.86
C THR A 21 -0.75 -3.39 -12.76
N TRP A 22 -0.29 -4.60 -13.13
CA TRP A 22 1.13 -4.91 -13.21
C TRP A 22 1.82 -4.10 -14.31
N LEU A 23 3.04 -3.66 -14.03
CA LEU A 23 3.86 -2.86 -14.94
C LEU A 23 5.02 -3.71 -15.49
N ASP A 24 5.60 -3.23 -16.59
CA ASP A 24 6.86 -3.75 -17.13
C ASP A 24 6.84 -5.24 -17.48
N GLY A 25 5.68 -5.76 -17.87
CA GLY A 25 5.50 -7.17 -18.24
C GLY A 25 5.48 -8.12 -17.05
N ALA A 26 5.42 -7.63 -15.82
CA ALA A 26 5.19 -8.49 -14.66
C ALA A 26 3.82 -9.18 -14.76
N GLU A 27 3.79 -10.47 -14.47
CA GLU A 27 2.56 -11.28 -14.49
C GLU A 27 1.98 -11.51 -13.07
N GLY A 28 2.72 -11.08 -12.04
CA GLY A 28 2.38 -11.33 -10.65
C GLY A 28 3.39 -10.73 -9.68
N PRO A 29 3.14 -10.93 -8.37
CA PRO A 29 3.99 -10.40 -7.32
C PRO A 29 5.34 -11.13 -7.29
N ALA A 30 6.43 -10.36 -7.33
CA ALA A 30 7.79 -10.82 -7.14
C ALA A 30 8.66 -9.63 -6.69
N VAL A 31 9.74 -9.89 -5.95
CA VAL A 31 10.69 -8.82 -5.60
C VAL A 31 11.20 -8.13 -6.87
N GLY A 32 11.16 -6.80 -6.87
CA GLY A 32 11.50 -5.95 -8.01
C GLY A 32 10.37 -5.72 -9.02
N ALA A 33 9.27 -6.48 -8.97
CA ALA A 33 8.11 -6.23 -9.80
C ALA A 33 7.40 -4.93 -9.38
N CYS A 34 6.86 -4.22 -10.36
CA CYS A 34 6.15 -2.97 -10.15
C CYS A 34 4.68 -3.09 -10.53
N PHE A 35 3.81 -2.36 -9.83
CA PHE A 35 2.40 -2.23 -10.17
C PHE A 35 1.94 -0.78 -10.01
N SER A 36 0.93 -0.38 -10.80
CA SER A 36 0.20 0.86 -10.57
C SER A 36 -1.07 0.59 -9.80
N GLY A 37 -1.33 1.39 -8.76
CA GLY A 37 -2.61 1.42 -8.06
C GLY A 37 -3.43 2.61 -8.49
N ARG A 38 -4.66 2.38 -8.97
CA ARG A 38 -5.66 3.43 -9.18
C ARG A 38 -6.45 3.63 -7.90
N ASN A 39 -6.37 4.81 -7.32
CA ASN A 39 -6.97 5.15 -6.03
C ASN A 39 -8.00 6.25 -6.20
N ARG A 40 -8.98 6.29 -5.29
CA ARG A 40 -10.00 7.33 -5.25
C ARG A 40 -10.46 7.61 -3.82
N ASN A 41 -10.67 8.88 -3.49
CA ASN A 41 -11.43 9.29 -2.32
C ASN A 41 -12.16 10.62 -2.58
N GLU A 42 -13.06 11.02 -1.68
CA GLU A 42 -13.89 12.23 -1.85
C GLU A 42 -13.10 13.54 -1.81
N VAL A 43 -11.92 13.54 -1.17
CA VAL A 43 -11.11 14.74 -0.91
C VAL A 43 -10.13 15.04 -2.04
N LEU A 44 -9.44 14.00 -2.53
CA LEU A 44 -8.35 14.08 -3.51
C LEU A 44 -8.80 13.73 -4.94
N GLY A 45 -10.01 13.20 -5.11
CA GLY A 45 -10.48 12.70 -6.40
C GLY A 45 -9.79 11.38 -6.75
N GLU A 46 -9.44 11.21 -8.02
CA GLU A 46 -8.75 10.02 -8.53
C GLU A 46 -7.27 10.28 -8.76
N TRP A 47 -6.42 9.32 -8.37
CA TRP A 47 -4.98 9.39 -8.62
C TRP A 47 -4.37 8.01 -8.82
N HIS A 48 -3.15 7.98 -9.37
CA HIS A 48 -2.36 6.77 -9.53
C HIS A 48 -1.12 6.81 -8.64
N THR A 49 -0.79 5.65 -8.07
CA THR A 49 0.51 5.40 -7.45
C THR A 49 1.28 4.38 -8.27
N VAL A 50 2.60 4.40 -8.14
CA VAL A 50 3.49 3.33 -8.60
C VAL A 50 4.14 2.70 -7.38
N SER A 51 4.05 1.38 -7.29
CA SER A 51 4.60 0.59 -6.21
C SER A 51 5.61 -0.40 -6.74
N ARG A 52 6.74 -0.55 -6.03
CA ARG A 52 7.77 -1.56 -6.26
C ARG A 52 7.77 -2.54 -5.11
N ILE A 53 7.69 -3.84 -5.38
CA ILE A 53 7.80 -4.87 -4.35
C ILE A 53 9.27 -4.98 -3.94
N THR A 54 9.55 -4.84 -2.64
CA THR A 54 10.92 -4.89 -2.10
C THR A 54 11.20 -6.15 -1.29
N GLU A 55 10.16 -6.74 -0.69
CA GLU A 55 10.30 -7.96 0.08
C GLU A 55 9.09 -8.85 -0.13
N MET A 56 9.35 -10.14 -0.31
CA MET A 56 8.29 -11.14 -0.46
C MET A 56 8.82 -12.50 -0.02
N GLU A 57 8.27 -13.00 1.09
CA GLU A 57 8.49 -14.35 1.60
C GLU A 57 7.12 -14.96 1.82
N GLU A 58 6.63 -15.79 0.91
CA GLU A 58 5.30 -16.40 1.08
C GLU A 58 5.32 -17.49 2.18
N PRO A 59 4.30 -17.55 3.07
CA PRO A 59 3.18 -16.62 3.25
C PRO A 59 3.42 -15.53 4.32
N ARG A 60 4.68 -15.29 4.70
CA ARG A 60 5.07 -14.52 5.89
C ARG A 60 5.14 -13.01 5.70
N THR A 61 5.74 -12.53 4.62
CA THR A 61 6.02 -11.10 4.45
C THR A 61 5.70 -10.65 3.04
N PHE A 62 5.07 -9.49 2.93
CA PHE A 62 4.90 -8.77 1.68
C PHE A 62 5.12 -7.27 1.92
N GLN A 63 6.17 -6.71 1.32
CA GLN A 63 6.53 -5.31 1.44
C GLN A 63 6.64 -4.65 0.07
N TRP A 64 6.11 -3.44 -0.05
CA TRP A 64 6.28 -2.60 -1.23
C TRP A 64 6.55 -1.15 -0.85
N GLU A 65 7.22 -0.48 -1.78
CA GLU A 65 7.52 0.94 -1.72
C GLU A 65 6.69 1.68 -2.76
N VAL A 66 5.98 2.72 -2.33
CA VAL A 66 5.42 3.71 -3.24
C VAL A 66 6.55 4.64 -3.67
N VAL A 67 6.73 4.81 -4.97
CA VAL A 67 7.85 5.55 -5.58
C VAL A 67 7.32 6.48 -6.67
N TYR A 68 8.12 7.47 -7.06
CA TYR A 68 7.84 8.23 -8.27
C TYR A 68 7.91 7.32 -9.51
N THR A 69 7.06 7.60 -10.50
CA THR A 69 6.96 6.80 -11.72
C THR A 69 8.30 6.65 -12.45
N ASP A 70 9.07 7.74 -12.51
CA ASP A 70 10.38 7.76 -13.19
C ASP A 70 11.47 7.04 -12.38
N ASP A 71 11.25 6.87 -11.08
CA ASP A 71 12.22 6.33 -10.12
C ASP A 71 11.98 4.86 -9.74
N ARG A 72 11.02 4.21 -10.39
CA ARG A 72 10.59 2.83 -10.07
C ARG A 72 11.66 1.75 -10.13
N ARG A 73 12.87 2.06 -10.61
CA ARG A 73 14.02 1.14 -10.66
C ARG A 73 15.08 1.39 -9.58
N GLY A 74 14.98 2.45 -8.78
CA GLY A 74 16.03 2.72 -7.80
C GLY A 74 15.85 3.95 -6.90
N GLY A 75 14.82 4.77 -7.07
CA GLY A 75 14.67 5.96 -6.23
C GLY A 75 14.14 5.65 -4.85
N ASP A 76 14.23 6.69 -4.03
CA ASP A 76 13.79 6.69 -2.64
C ASP A 76 12.26 6.53 -2.54
N PRO A 77 11.76 5.83 -1.51
CA PRO A 77 10.33 5.63 -1.33
C PRO A 77 9.65 6.91 -0.83
N LEU A 78 8.44 7.15 -1.32
CA LEU A 78 7.45 8.08 -0.76
C LEU A 78 6.78 7.47 0.48
N ALA A 79 6.51 6.18 0.44
CA ALA A 79 5.95 5.41 1.54
C ALA A 79 6.37 3.94 1.42
N ILE A 80 6.52 3.26 2.55
CA ILE A 80 6.79 1.83 2.64
C ILE A 80 5.60 1.18 3.31
N TRP A 81 5.06 0.14 2.71
CA TRP A 81 3.91 -0.61 3.23
C TRP A 81 4.28 -2.07 3.41
N THR A 82 3.77 -2.67 4.49
CA THR A 82 4.13 -4.04 4.86
C THR A 82 2.92 -4.82 5.35
N TYR A 83 2.86 -6.09 4.97
CA TYR A 83 2.12 -7.13 5.68
C TYR A 83 3.10 -8.13 6.30
N THR A 84 2.86 -8.53 7.54
CA THR A 84 3.53 -9.68 8.17
C THR A 84 2.51 -10.66 8.74
N LEU A 85 2.77 -11.95 8.56
CA LEU A 85 1.92 -13.05 9.00
C LEU A 85 2.74 -14.00 9.87
N GLU A 86 2.26 -14.23 11.09
CA GLU A 86 2.89 -15.13 12.05
C GLU A 86 1.86 -16.12 12.59
N ALA A 87 2.23 -17.41 12.68
CA ALA A 87 1.38 -18.38 13.36
C ALA A 87 1.30 -18.04 14.86
N VAL A 88 0.10 -18.12 15.45
CA VAL A 88 -0.09 -17.90 16.88
C VAL A 88 0.42 -19.13 17.65
N THR A 89 1.43 -18.94 18.48
CA THR A 89 2.01 -20.02 19.31
C THR A 89 0.94 -20.69 20.18
N GLY A 90 0.80 -22.01 20.05
CA GLY A 90 -0.13 -22.81 20.85
C GLY A 90 -1.60 -22.75 20.39
N GLY A 91 -1.89 -22.17 19.22
CA GLY A 91 -3.22 -22.14 18.62
C GLY A 91 -3.23 -22.44 17.12
N SER A 92 -4.41 -22.36 16.51
CA SER A 92 -4.63 -22.56 15.07
C SER A 92 -4.81 -21.25 14.27
N GLY A 93 -4.49 -20.11 14.88
CA GLY A 93 -4.68 -18.78 14.30
C GLY A 93 -3.44 -18.20 13.64
N THR A 94 -3.64 -17.16 12.84
CA THR A 94 -2.57 -16.32 12.27
C THR A 94 -2.69 -14.90 12.80
N ARG A 95 -1.58 -14.34 13.26
CA ARG A 95 -1.45 -12.91 13.55
C ARG A 95 -1.04 -12.21 12.26
N LEU A 96 -1.97 -11.43 11.71
CA LEU A 96 -1.70 -10.51 10.59
C LEU A 96 -1.39 -9.13 11.15
N GLN A 97 -0.28 -8.53 10.71
CA GLN A 97 0.02 -7.12 10.91
C GLN A 97 0.06 -6.42 9.56
N HIS A 98 -0.49 -5.21 9.52
CA HIS A 98 -0.42 -4.33 8.36
C HIS A 98 0.01 -2.94 8.83
N GLY A 99 0.91 -2.31 8.09
CA GLY A 99 1.45 -1.01 8.47
C GLY A 99 2.04 -0.23 7.32
N MET A 100 2.29 1.04 7.60
CA MET A 100 2.91 2.01 6.69
C MET A 100 3.97 2.80 7.44
N ARG A 101 5.04 3.13 6.72
CA ARG A 101 6.06 4.10 7.13
C ARG A 101 6.18 5.18 6.07
N ILE A 102 6.40 6.42 6.50
CA ILE A 102 6.78 7.52 5.60
C ILE A 102 8.18 7.23 5.07
N GLY A 103 8.36 7.30 3.75
CA GLY A 103 9.64 7.12 3.12
C GLY A 103 10.50 8.39 3.13
N THR A 104 11.73 8.29 2.63
CA THR A 104 12.71 9.39 2.65
C THR A 104 12.54 10.36 1.48
N ALA A 105 11.82 9.97 0.42
CA ALA A 105 11.58 10.86 -0.71
C ALA A 105 10.68 12.04 -0.29
N ARG A 106 11.02 13.22 -0.80
CA ARG A 106 10.13 14.37 -0.76
C ARG A 106 8.86 14.01 -1.53
N GLY A 107 7.69 14.41 -1.03
CA GLY A 107 6.40 14.01 -1.57
C GLY A 107 5.32 15.05 -1.30
N PRO A 108 4.07 14.81 -1.73
CA PRO A 108 3.00 15.81 -1.65
C PRO A 108 2.74 16.37 -0.25
N MET A 109 2.95 15.57 0.80
CA MET A 109 2.84 16.02 2.18
C MET A 109 3.89 17.09 2.52
N HIS A 110 5.14 16.91 2.05
CA HIS A 110 6.21 17.89 2.22
C HIS A 110 5.87 19.20 1.49
N ASP A 111 5.39 19.12 0.25
CA ASP A 111 4.94 20.28 -0.52
C ASP A 111 3.83 21.06 0.19
N PHE A 112 2.91 20.34 0.85
CA PHE A 112 1.80 20.95 1.57
C PHE A 112 2.25 21.62 2.87
N VAL A 113 3.16 20.98 3.61
CA VAL A 113 3.76 21.55 4.83
C VAL A 113 4.58 22.81 4.50
N GLU A 114 5.37 22.81 3.43
CA GLU A 114 6.15 24.00 3.06
C GLU A 114 5.28 25.20 2.69
N LYS A 115 4.10 24.98 2.09
CA LYS A 115 3.13 26.04 1.78
C LYS A 115 2.36 26.52 3.00
N HIS A 116 2.23 25.68 4.03
CA HIS A 116 1.45 25.93 5.24
C HIS A 116 2.19 25.45 6.50
N PRO A 117 3.38 26.01 6.81
CA PRO A 117 4.21 25.52 7.90
C PRO A 117 3.52 25.63 9.27
N GLU A 118 2.63 26.60 9.45
CA GLU A 118 1.83 26.76 10.65
C GLU A 118 0.85 25.61 10.90
N LYS A 119 0.51 24.84 9.85
CA LYS A 119 -0.41 23.70 9.90
C LYS A 119 0.29 22.35 9.94
N GLU A 120 1.62 22.30 9.97
CA GLU A 120 2.39 21.06 9.83
C GLU A 120 1.89 19.94 10.75
N LYS A 121 1.71 20.24 12.03
CA LYS A 121 1.24 19.26 13.02
C LYS A 121 -0.15 18.72 12.70
N GLU A 122 -1.06 19.58 12.26
CA GLU A 122 -2.42 19.21 11.89
C GLU A 122 -2.43 18.35 10.62
N ILE A 123 -1.64 18.72 9.62
CA ILE A 123 -1.48 17.97 8.36
C ILE A 123 -0.97 16.56 8.65
N ILE A 124 0.11 16.46 9.45
CA ILE A 124 0.71 15.17 9.81
C ILE A 124 -0.28 14.33 10.61
N ALA A 125 -0.92 14.90 11.63
CA ALA A 125 -1.90 14.19 12.46
C ALA A 125 -3.07 13.66 11.62
N SER A 126 -3.68 14.52 10.80
CA SER A 126 -4.81 14.14 9.93
C SER A 126 -4.41 13.04 8.95
N ARG A 127 -3.22 13.11 8.35
CA ARG A 127 -2.74 12.06 7.44
C ARG A 127 -2.53 10.73 8.17
N LEU A 128 -1.97 10.75 9.37
CA LEU A 128 -1.78 9.54 10.18
C LEU A 128 -3.11 8.91 10.60
N ASP A 129 -4.13 9.71 10.92
CA ASP A 129 -5.46 9.22 11.25
C ASP A 129 -6.15 8.57 10.04
N LEU A 130 -6.07 9.21 8.86
CA LEU A 130 -6.59 8.64 7.62
C LEU A 130 -5.94 7.28 7.30
N LEU A 131 -4.62 7.21 7.42
CA LEU A 131 -3.87 5.97 7.20
C LEU A 131 -4.26 4.88 8.20
N ARG A 132 -4.38 5.23 9.49
CA ARG A 132 -4.80 4.30 10.54
C ARG A 132 -6.18 3.73 10.26
N ASN A 133 -7.16 4.58 9.97
CA ASN A 133 -8.52 4.15 9.68
C ASN A 133 -8.57 3.21 8.47
N GLY A 134 -7.80 3.50 7.41
CA GLY A 134 -7.71 2.63 6.24
C GLY A 134 -7.07 1.27 6.54
N ILE A 135 -6.01 1.24 7.36
CA ILE A 135 -5.36 0.00 7.82
C ILE A 135 -6.33 -0.83 8.66
N GLU A 136 -7.03 -0.22 9.61
CA GLU A 136 -7.99 -0.90 10.49
C GLU A 136 -9.16 -1.50 9.70
N ALA A 137 -9.74 -0.73 8.76
CA ALA A 137 -10.79 -1.23 7.87
C ALA A 137 -10.31 -2.43 7.02
N THR A 138 -9.09 -2.34 6.48
CA THR A 138 -8.49 -3.41 5.69
C THR A 138 -8.30 -4.68 6.52
N LEU A 139 -7.71 -4.55 7.72
CA LEU A 139 -7.49 -5.69 8.63
C LEU A 139 -8.81 -6.32 9.08
N ALA A 140 -9.84 -5.51 9.36
CA ALA A 140 -11.17 -6.02 9.71
C ALA A 140 -11.81 -6.82 8.56
N GLY A 141 -11.70 -6.31 7.32
CA GLY A 141 -12.18 -7.01 6.13
C GLY A 141 -11.48 -8.35 5.89
N VAL A 142 -10.14 -8.36 5.98
CA VAL A 142 -9.34 -9.59 5.85
C VAL A 142 -9.69 -10.61 6.93
N LYS A 143 -9.84 -10.16 8.19
CA LYS A 143 -10.25 -11.05 9.29
C LYS A 143 -11.62 -11.68 9.02
N ALA A 144 -12.60 -10.87 8.62
CA ALA A 144 -13.95 -11.35 8.35
C ALA A 144 -13.98 -12.39 7.21
N GLU A 145 -13.17 -12.19 6.16
CA GLU A 145 -13.06 -13.14 5.06
C GLU A 145 -12.35 -14.44 5.46
N ALA A 146 -11.29 -14.37 6.27
CA ALA A 146 -10.54 -15.53 6.71
C ALA A 146 -11.27 -16.40 7.74
N GLU A 147 -12.26 -15.84 8.45
CA GLU A 147 -13.03 -16.52 9.51
C GLU A 147 -14.44 -16.93 9.08
N ALA A 148 -14.82 -16.67 7.82
CA ALA A 148 -16.10 -17.07 7.23
C ALA A 148 -16.13 -18.56 6.87
#